data_AF-A0AA47GAW3-F1
#
_entry.id   AF-A0AA47GAW3-F1
#
_cell.length_a   1.000
_cell.length_b   1.000
_cell.length_c   1.000
_cell.angle_alpha   90.00
_cell.angle_beta   90.00
_cell.angle_gamma   90.00
#
_symmetry.space_group_name_H-M   'P 1'
#
loop_
_entity.id
_entity.type
_entity.pdbx_description
1 polymer ?
#
loop_
_entity_poly.entity_id
_entity_poly.type
_entity_poly.pdbx_seq_one_letter_code
_entity_poly.pdbx_strand_id
1 'polypeptide(L)'
;MSTEELNKQPDGVIVNNQLITTDEIIERTKVFFRDRIAANHLRNTEKLNDIDKFKINPFLMKYLANFFTGSMDNESLARVLVYPRVLGTSINTTFGTQMQYFVNEVLGSQGSLSSGIDIEFVDRIDGMKKYCQIKAGPETINKDDVKTIKDHFKGLINLGRTNGIAISPVNCVVGLFYGSEDQLSGHYKAINEDYPVFAAQEFWHRLTGVENFYDIISDAVSEVGDEFDGREVMESIIQNLANQIGEEEGF
;
A
#
# COMPACT_ATOMS: atom_id res chain seq x y z
N MET A 1 -14.17 6.23 39.26
CA MET A 1 -13.27 5.79 38.19
C MET A 1 -11.93 6.45 38.41
N SER A 2 -10.86 5.67 38.52
CA SER A 2 -9.50 6.19 38.69
C SER A 2 -8.96 6.72 37.35
N THR A 3 -7.96 7.59 37.38
CA THR A 3 -7.24 8.09 36.19
C THR A 3 -6.59 6.95 35.39
N GLU A 4 -6.34 5.79 36.01
CA GLU A 4 -5.87 4.56 35.34
C GLU A 4 -6.95 3.89 34.48
N GLU A 5 -8.23 3.99 34.84
CA GLU A 5 -9.33 3.44 34.03
C GLU A 5 -9.62 4.29 32.79
N LEU A 6 -9.24 5.58 32.79
CA LEU A 6 -9.30 6.45 31.62
C LEU A 6 -8.14 6.24 30.64
N ASN A 7 -7.06 5.57 31.05
CA ASN A 7 -5.87 5.30 30.24
C ASN A 7 -5.85 3.88 29.63
N LYS A 8 -6.88 3.07 29.84
CA LYS A 8 -7.00 1.81 29.10
C LYS A 8 -7.43 2.13 27.68
N GLN A 9 -6.46 2.06 26.77
CA GLN A 9 -6.70 2.03 25.34
C GLN A 9 -7.80 1.00 25.05
N PRO A 10 -8.82 1.32 24.25
CA PRO A 10 -9.86 0.36 23.92
C PRO A 10 -9.19 -0.88 23.33
N ASP A 11 -9.61 -2.07 23.77
CA ASP A 11 -9.14 -3.34 23.24
C ASP A 11 -9.80 -3.61 21.87
N GLY A 12 -9.61 -2.67 20.94
CA GLY A 12 -10.24 -2.68 19.63
C GLY A 12 -10.56 -1.30 19.05
N VAL A 13 -11.21 -1.32 17.90
CA VAL A 13 -11.59 -0.12 17.13
C VAL A 13 -13.11 -0.02 17.04
N ILE A 14 -13.64 1.19 17.22
CA ILE A 14 -15.08 1.44 17.06
C ILE A 14 -15.38 1.79 15.61
N VAL A 15 -16.18 0.96 14.96
CA VAL A 15 -16.62 1.11 13.57
C VAL A 15 -18.14 1.04 13.55
N ASN A 16 -18.81 2.04 12.98
CA ASN A 16 -20.27 2.08 12.86
C ASN A 16 -21.00 1.75 14.20
N ASN A 17 -20.51 2.32 15.31
CA ASN A 17 -21.01 2.09 16.68
C ASN A 17 -20.85 0.64 17.20
N GLN A 18 -20.05 -0.19 16.55
CA GLN A 18 -19.69 -1.53 16.99
C GLN A 18 -18.19 -1.59 17.34
N LEU A 19 -17.85 -2.29 18.41
CA LEU A 19 -16.47 -2.57 18.77
C LEU A 19 -15.98 -3.79 17.97
N ILE A 20 -14.92 -3.61 17.20
CA ILE A 20 -14.14 -4.69 16.60
C ILE A 20 -12.93 -4.90 17.51
N THR A 21 -12.79 -6.08 18.09
CA THR A 21 -11.71 -6.36 19.05
C THR A 21 -10.33 -6.36 18.39
N THR A 22 -9.27 -6.19 19.17
CA THR A 22 -7.87 -6.29 18.69
C THR A 22 -7.62 -7.64 18.01
N ASP A 23 -8.03 -8.74 18.63
CA ASP A 23 -7.89 -10.09 18.06
C ASP A 23 -8.61 -10.22 16.73
N GLU A 24 -9.81 -9.66 16.62
CA GLU A 24 -10.57 -9.68 15.37
C GLU A 24 -9.89 -8.83 14.28
N ILE A 25 -9.30 -7.69 14.62
CA ILE A 25 -8.51 -6.87 13.69
C ILE A 25 -7.28 -7.63 13.20
N ILE A 26 -6.59 -8.33 14.09
CA ILE A 26 -5.43 -9.17 13.74
C ILE A 26 -5.89 -10.24 12.76
N GLU A 27 -6.93 -11.01 13.07
CA GLU A 27 -7.39 -12.09 12.19
C GLU A 27 -7.90 -11.57 10.84
N ARG A 28 -8.63 -10.45 10.82
CA ARG A 28 -9.06 -9.80 9.57
C ARG A 28 -7.87 -9.32 8.74
N THR A 29 -6.85 -8.74 9.37
CA THR A 29 -5.59 -8.33 8.71
C THR A 29 -4.89 -9.54 8.08
N LYS A 30 -4.80 -10.64 8.82
CA LYS A 30 -4.17 -11.88 8.34
C LYS A 30 -4.91 -12.45 7.14
N VAL A 31 -6.24 -12.60 7.24
CA VAL A 31 -7.09 -13.09 6.14
C VAL A 31 -6.95 -12.18 4.92
N PHE A 32 -7.02 -10.87 5.09
CA PHE A 32 -6.83 -9.92 4.01
C PHE A 32 -5.48 -10.11 3.32
N PHE A 33 -4.39 -10.23 4.09
CA PHE A 33 -3.06 -10.39 3.51
C PHE A 33 -2.95 -11.69 2.70
N ARG A 34 -3.47 -12.81 3.21
CA ARG A 34 -3.50 -14.09 2.48
C ARG A 34 -4.27 -13.98 1.16
N ASP A 35 -5.51 -13.51 1.24
CA ASP A 35 -6.47 -13.59 0.14
C ASP A 35 -6.27 -12.51 -0.93
N ARG A 36 -5.81 -11.32 -0.51
CA ARG A 36 -5.69 -10.15 -1.39
C ARG A 36 -4.26 -9.82 -1.77
N ILE A 37 -3.29 -9.97 -0.86
CA ILE A 37 -1.91 -9.59 -1.14
C ILE A 37 -1.14 -10.78 -1.68
N ALA A 38 -0.98 -11.83 -0.87
CA ALA A 38 -0.17 -12.99 -1.21
C ALA A 38 -0.73 -13.75 -2.43
N ALA A 39 -2.04 -14.00 -2.47
CA ALA A 39 -2.66 -14.66 -3.63
C ALA A 39 -2.51 -13.86 -4.93
N ASN A 40 -2.63 -12.53 -4.90
CA ASN A 40 -2.39 -11.69 -6.08
C ASN A 40 -0.92 -11.66 -6.48
N HIS A 41 -0.01 -11.60 -5.50
CA HIS A 41 1.43 -11.62 -5.74
C HIS A 41 1.86 -12.94 -6.40
N LEU A 42 1.34 -14.08 -5.93
CA LEU A 42 1.56 -15.38 -6.54
C LEU A 42 1.03 -15.42 -7.98
N ARG A 43 -0.24 -15.05 -8.20
CA ARG A 43 -0.84 -14.98 -9.54
C ARG A 43 -0.05 -14.08 -10.50
N ASN A 44 0.50 -12.98 -10.02
CA ASN A 44 1.31 -12.08 -10.84
C ASN A 44 2.72 -12.61 -11.08
N THR A 45 3.26 -13.40 -10.16
CA THR A 45 4.54 -14.10 -10.30
C THR A 45 4.43 -15.19 -11.37
N GLU A 46 3.39 -16.00 -11.35
CA GLU A 46 3.13 -17.06 -12.35
C GLU A 46 3.03 -16.51 -13.78
N LYS A 47 2.57 -15.26 -13.96
CA LYS A 47 2.52 -14.60 -15.29
C LYS A 47 3.89 -14.30 -15.87
N LEU A 48 4.97 -14.41 -15.10
CA LEU A 48 6.34 -14.13 -15.53
C LEU A 48 6.99 -15.31 -16.27
N ASN A 49 6.25 -16.38 -16.55
CA ASN A 49 6.78 -17.59 -17.18
C ASN A 49 7.11 -17.46 -18.68
N ASP A 50 7.06 -16.25 -19.21
CA ASP A 50 7.17 -15.94 -20.64
C ASP A 50 8.01 -14.68 -20.81
N ILE A 51 9.07 -14.77 -21.61
CA ILE A 51 10.05 -13.70 -21.81
C ILE A 51 9.44 -12.44 -22.44
N ASP A 52 8.39 -12.58 -23.25
CA ASP A 52 7.66 -11.46 -23.88
C ASP A 52 6.97 -10.56 -22.85
N LYS A 53 6.86 -11.01 -21.60
CA LYS A 53 6.30 -10.21 -20.50
C LYS A 53 7.29 -9.18 -19.97
N PHE A 54 8.55 -9.24 -20.40
CA PHE A 54 9.60 -8.34 -19.97
C PHE A 54 9.95 -7.31 -21.04
N LYS A 55 10.12 -6.05 -20.61
CA LYS A 55 10.71 -5.00 -21.44
C LYS A 55 12.20 -4.95 -21.16
N ILE A 56 12.95 -5.74 -21.91
CA ILE A 56 14.37 -5.99 -21.64
C ILE A 56 15.21 -4.85 -22.20
N ASN A 57 16.15 -4.36 -21.39
CA ASN A 57 17.17 -3.42 -21.85
C ASN A 57 18.43 -4.20 -22.24
N PRO A 58 18.73 -4.35 -23.56
CA PRO A 58 19.85 -5.17 -24.02
C PRO A 58 21.21 -4.64 -23.59
N PHE A 59 21.32 -3.34 -23.28
CA PHE A 59 22.58 -2.74 -22.80
C PHE A 59 22.89 -3.08 -21.34
N LEU A 60 21.86 -3.38 -20.54
CA LEU A 60 22.01 -3.57 -19.10
C LEU A 60 21.92 -5.02 -18.67
N MET A 61 21.19 -5.87 -19.39
CA MET A 61 20.84 -7.21 -18.93
C MET A 61 22.07 -8.07 -18.59
N LYS A 62 23.03 -8.20 -19.51
CA LYS A 62 24.27 -8.95 -19.29
C LYS A 62 25.12 -8.37 -18.17
N TYR A 63 25.20 -7.03 -18.09
CA TYR A 63 25.89 -6.34 -17.01
C TYR A 63 25.25 -6.64 -15.65
N LEU A 64 23.92 -6.56 -15.55
CA LEU A 64 23.17 -6.83 -14.33
C LEU A 64 23.30 -8.29 -13.90
N ALA A 65 23.26 -9.24 -14.83
CA ALA A 65 23.48 -10.65 -14.55
C ALA A 65 24.86 -10.88 -13.95
N ASN A 66 25.91 -10.38 -14.61
CA ASN A 66 27.28 -10.52 -14.11
C ASN A 66 27.48 -9.78 -12.77
N PHE A 67 26.84 -8.63 -12.57
CA PHE A 67 26.89 -7.89 -11.32
C PHE A 67 26.20 -8.63 -10.16
N PHE A 68 25.09 -9.32 -10.44
CA PHE A 68 24.29 -10.01 -9.42
C PHE A 68 24.82 -11.41 -9.09
N THR A 69 25.17 -12.22 -10.11
CA THR A 69 25.54 -13.64 -9.93
C THR A 69 27.02 -13.92 -10.21
N GLY A 70 27.76 -12.99 -10.83
CA GLY A 70 29.10 -13.24 -11.35
C GLY A 70 29.13 -14.04 -12.65
N SER A 71 27.97 -14.29 -13.28
CA SER A 71 27.82 -15.03 -14.54
C SER A 71 26.85 -14.34 -15.50
N MET A 72 26.96 -14.68 -16.78
CA MET A 72 26.05 -14.23 -17.86
C MET A 72 25.33 -15.41 -18.51
N ASP A 73 25.28 -16.57 -17.85
CA ASP A 73 24.47 -17.69 -18.30
C ASP A 73 22.96 -17.36 -18.29
N ASN A 74 22.19 -18.18 -19.00
CA ASN A 74 20.76 -17.94 -19.18
C ASN A 74 19.98 -17.92 -17.86
N GLU A 75 20.43 -18.68 -16.86
CA GLU A 75 19.83 -18.69 -15.53
C GLU A 75 20.06 -17.36 -14.80
N SER A 76 21.29 -16.84 -14.86
CA SER A 76 21.65 -15.53 -14.31
C SER A 76 20.87 -14.40 -14.99
N LEU A 77 20.72 -14.49 -16.32
CA LEU A 77 19.89 -13.60 -17.12
C LEU A 77 18.41 -13.66 -16.70
N ALA A 78 17.86 -14.87 -16.49
CA ALA A 78 16.50 -15.04 -16.01
C ALA A 78 16.29 -14.49 -14.59
N ARG A 79 17.24 -14.74 -13.67
CA ARG A 79 17.18 -14.25 -12.28
C ARG A 79 17.09 -12.72 -12.22
N VAL A 80 17.87 -12.01 -13.05
CA VAL A 80 17.82 -10.52 -13.07
C VAL A 80 16.56 -9.95 -13.73
N LEU A 81 15.82 -10.74 -14.51
CA LEU A 81 14.48 -10.35 -14.98
C LEU A 81 13.43 -10.57 -13.87
N VAL A 82 13.45 -11.75 -13.24
CA VAL A 82 12.42 -12.20 -12.31
C VAL A 82 12.48 -11.43 -10.99
N TYR A 83 13.64 -11.35 -10.34
CA TYR A 83 13.73 -10.81 -8.98
C TYR A 83 13.26 -9.36 -8.85
N PRO A 84 13.69 -8.40 -9.70
CA PRO A 84 13.20 -7.02 -9.59
C PRO A 84 11.69 -6.90 -9.79
N ARG A 85 11.10 -7.81 -10.58
CA ARG A 85 9.67 -7.82 -10.84
C ARG A 85 8.89 -8.38 -9.65
N VAL A 86 9.29 -9.55 -9.15
CA VAL A 86 8.62 -10.25 -8.04
C VAL A 86 8.80 -9.50 -6.72
N LEU A 87 10.03 -9.12 -6.37
CA LEU A 87 10.38 -8.55 -5.06
C LEU A 87 10.22 -7.02 -5.00
N GLY A 88 9.87 -6.39 -6.12
CA GLY A 88 9.70 -4.95 -6.21
C GLY A 88 8.34 -4.57 -6.78
N THR A 89 8.31 -4.26 -8.08
CA THR A 89 7.16 -3.58 -8.68
C THR A 89 5.85 -4.38 -8.61
N SER A 90 5.88 -5.71 -8.70
CA SER A 90 4.67 -6.55 -8.66
C SER A 90 3.98 -6.46 -7.30
N ILE A 91 4.71 -6.75 -6.22
CA ILE A 91 4.16 -6.72 -4.86
C ILE A 91 3.77 -5.30 -4.43
N ASN A 92 4.58 -4.29 -4.74
CA ASN A 92 4.28 -2.90 -4.40
C ASN A 92 3.01 -2.39 -5.10
N THR A 93 2.80 -2.78 -6.35
CA THR A 93 1.56 -2.45 -7.08
C THR A 93 0.36 -3.16 -6.47
N THR A 94 0.48 -4.47 -6.21
CA THR A 94 -0.57 -5.24 -5.52
C THR A 94 -0.96 -4.55 -4.23
N PHE A 95 0.01 -4.30 -3.35
CA PHE A 95 -0.21 -3.64 -2.07
C PHE A 95 -0.95 -2.31 -2.25
N GLY A 96 -0.41 -1.37 -3.05
CA GLY A 96 -1.05 -0.08 -3.27
C GLY A 96 -2.49 -0.16 -3.79
N THR A 97 -2.79 -1.08 -4.69
CA THR A 97 -4.16 -1.26 -5.22
C THR A 97 -5.15 -1.86 -4.23
N GLN A 98 -4.67 -2.56 -3.19
CA GLN A 98 -5.53 -3.22 -2.22
C GLN A 98 -5.80 -2.36 -0.97
N MET A 99 -5.14 -1.21 -0.80
CA MET A 99 -5.22 -0.40 0.42
C MET A 99 -6.64 0.08 0.74
N GLN A 100 -7.42 0.51 -0.26
CA GLN A 100 -8.81 0.90 -0.03
C GLN A 100 -9.67 -0.29 0.46
N TYR A 101 -9.42 -1.49 -0.09
CA TYR A 101 -10.10 -2.71 0.37
C TYR A 101 -9.71 -3.06 1.80
N PHE A 102 -8.46 -2.83 2.21
CA PHE A 102 -8.02 -3.06 3.58
C PHE A 102 -8.87 -2.24 4.57
N VAL A 103 -9.05 -0.93 4.32
CA VAL A 103 -9.86 -0.08 5.20
C VAL A 103 -11.33 -0.52 5.22
N ASN A 104 -11.84 -1.08 4.13
CA ASN A 104 -13.21 -1.58 4.08
C ASN A 104 -13.38 -2.91 4.83
N GLU A 105 -12.52 -3.89 4.55
CA GLU A 105 -12.69 -5.27 5.03
C GLU A 105 -12.22 -5.43 6.48
N VAL A 106 -11.13 -4.77 6.85
CA VAL A 106 -10.58 -4.84 8.21
C VAL A 106 -11.35 -3.91 9.15
N LEU A 107 -11.57 -2.66 8.71
CA LEU A 107 -12.15 -1.61 9.54
C LEU A 107 -13.60 -1.26 9.22
N GLY A 108 -14.28 -1.98 8.33
CA GLY A 108 -15.70 -1.75 8.01
C GLY A 108 -16.04 -0.35 7.49
N SER A 109 -15.05 0.41 7.01
CA SER A 109 -15.25 1.77 6.52
C SER A 109 -15.89 1.78 5.12
N GLN A 110 -16.76 2.75 4.86
CA GLN A 110 -17.36 2.92 3.54
C GLN A 110 -16.43 3.74 2.64
N GLY A 111 -16.32 3.31 1.38
CA GLY A 111 -15.67 4.11 0.34
C GLY A 111 -16.37 5.44 0.12
N SER A 112 -15.66 6.41 -0.42
CA SER A 112 -16.23 7.71 -0.74
C SER A 112 -17.09 7.66 -2.01
N LEU A 113 -18.22 8.38 -2.00
CA LEU A 113 -19.01 8.67 -3.21
C LEU A 113 -18.50 9.90 -3.95
N SER A 114 -17.65 10.68 -3.31
CA SER A 114 -17.05 11.90 -3.86
C SER A 114 -15.91 11.53 -4.84
N SER A 115 -15.99 12.05 -6.06
CA SER A 115 -14.98 11.81 -7.09
C SER A 115 -13.58 12.22 -6.62
N GLY A 116 -12.60 11.34 -6.82
CA GLY A 116 -11.20 11.60 -6.47
C GLY A 116 -10.89 11.50 -4.98
N ILE A 117 -11.79 10.91 -4.17
CA ILE A 117 -11.60 10.60 -2.76
C ILE A 117 -11.77 9.09 -2.59
N ASP A 118 -10.91 8.45 -1.80
CA ASP A 118 -10.92 6.99 -1.64
C ASP A 118 -11.81 6.57 -0.46
N ILE A 119 -11.67 7.23 0.70
CA ILE A 119 -12.46 6.97 1.91
C ILE A 119 -12.91 8.27 2.58
N GLU A 120 -13.97 8.17 3.37
CA GLU A 120 -14.41 9.22 4.29
C GLU A 120 -14.46 8.65 5.72
N PHE A 121 -13.93 9.37 6.70
CA PHE A 121 -13.92 8.92 8.10
C PHE A 121 -14.08 10.09 9.06
N VAL A 122 -14.45 9.80 10.31
CA VAL A 122 -14.39 10.78 11.39
C VAL A 122 -13.06 10.62 12.10
N ASP A 123 -12.22 11.65 12.05
CA ASP A 123 -10.94 11.65 12.74
C ASP A 123 -11.18 11.48 14.25
N ARG A 124 -10.54 10.48 14.82
CA ARG A 124 -10.72 10.05 16.21
C ARG A 124 -10.02 10.97 17.21
N ILE A 125 -9.18 11.88 16.71
CA ILE A 125 -8.43 12.86 17.51
C ILE A 125 -9.16 14.20 17.51
N ASP A 126 -9.52 14.74 16.34
CA ASP A 126 -10.14 16.06 16.24
C ASP A 126 -11.67 16.05 16.04
N GLY A 127 -12.27 14.88 15.81
CA GLY A 127 -13.72 14.70 15.66
C GLY A 127 -14.29 15.20 14.33
N MET A 128 -13.46 15.71 13.41
CA MET A 128 -13.92 16.23 12.13
C MET A 128 -14.08 15.11 11.10
N LYS A 129 -15.08 15.26 10.22
CA LYS A 129 -15.16 14.42 9.02
C LYS A 129 -13.98 14.75 8.09
N LYS A 130 -13.26 13.71 7.67
CA LYS A 130 -12.14 13.75 6.73
C LYS A 130 -12.52 13.08 5.41
N TYR A 131 -12.00 13.65 4.33
CA TYR A 131 -12.09 13.14 2.97
C TYR A 131 -10.68 12.81 2.51
N CYS A 132 -10.40 11.52 2.38
CA CYS A 132 -9.05 11.03 2.30
C CYS A 132 -8.74 10.46 0.92
N GLN A 133 -7.61 10.87 0.34
CA GLN A 133 -6.93 10.05 -0.68
C GLN A 133 -5.89 9.16 0.00
N ILE A 134 -5.95 7.88 -0.28
CA ILE A 134 -5.04 6.88 0.25
C ILE A 134 -3.87 6.71 -0.72
N LYS A 135 -2.67 6.62 -0.17
CA LYS A 135 -1.47 6.17 -0.88
C LYS A 135 -0.73 5.15 -0.03
N ALA A 136 0.05 4.27 -0.65
CA ALA A 136 0.73 3.23 0.10
C ALA A 136 1.83 3.81 1.00
N GLY A 137 2.66 4.72 0.49
CA GLY A 137 3.79 5.25 1.24
C GLY A 137 4.40 6.55 0.68
N PRO A 138 5.51 7.03 1.27
CA PRO A 138 6.00 8.39 1.15
C PRO A 138 6.67 8.74 -0.20
N GLU A 139 6.87 7.76 -1.08
CA GLU A 139 7.47 7.97 -2.41
C GLU A 139 6.56 7.48 -3.55
N THR A 140 5.26 7.31 -3.27
CA THR A 140 4.33 6.66 -4.22
C THR A 140 3.65 7.59 -5.21
N ILE A 141 4.04 8.88 -5.25
CA ILE A 141 3.49 9.89 -6.14
C ILE A 141 4.59 10.65 -6.88
N ASN A 142 4.24 11.20 -8.04
CA ASN A 142 5.08 12.09 -8.84
C ASN A 142 4.54 13.54 -8.81
N LYS A 143 5.17 14.42 -9.61
CA LYS A 143 4.80 15.83 -9.72
C LYS A 143 3.36 16.06 -10.23
N ASP A 144 2.88 15.25 -11.17
CA ASP A 144 1.56 15.39 -11.77
C ASP A 144 0.46 14.93 -10.80
N ASP A 145 0.77 13.93 -9.97
CA ASP A 145 -0.10 13.48 -8.88
C ASP A 145 -0.36 14.59 -7.86
N VAL A 146 0.65 15.41 -7.51
CA VAL A 146 0.49 16.55 -6.58
C VAL A 146 -0.63 17.48 -7.06
N LYS A 147 -0.59 17.85 -8.34
CA LYS A 147 -1.62 18.72 -8.93
C LYS A 147 -2.98 18.03 -8.91
N THR A 148 -3.02 16.76 -9.32
CA THR A 148 -4.26 15.96 -9.38
C THR A 148 -4.94 15.86 -8.02
N ILE A 149 -4.17 15.56 -6.96
CA ILE A 149 -4.66 15.47 -5.58
C ILE A 149 -5.25 16.81 -5.13
N LYS A 150 -4.48 17.90 -5.29
CA LYS A 150 -4.93 19.25 -4.91
C LYS A 150 -6.20 19.65 -5.68
N ASP A 151 -6.30 19.30 -6.95
CA ASP A 151 -7.47 19.62 -7.78
C ASP A 151 -8.71 18.82 -7.35
N HIS A 152 -8.57 17.55 -6.97
CA HIS A 152 -9.67 16.77 -6.39
C HIS A 152 -10.17 17.41 -5.09
N PHE A 153 -9.28 17.82 -4.18
CA PHE A 153 -9.66 18.48 -2.93
C PHE A 153 -10.32 19.85 -3.16
N LYS A 154 -9.80 20.66 -4.10
CA LYS A 154 -10.46 21.91 -4.50
C LYS A 154 -11.85 21.66 -5.07
N GLY A 155 -11.99 20.64 -5.92
CA GLY A 155 -13.27 20.22 -6.49
C GLY A 155 -14.28 19.85 -5.40
N LEU A 156 -13.86 19.04 -4.43
CA LEU A 156 -14.67 18.65 -3.28
C LEU A 156 -15.11 19.86 -2.44
N ILE A 157 -14.21 20.77 -2.10
CA ILE A 157 -14.53 21.99 -1.33
C ILE A 157 -15.56 22.84 -2.07
N ASN A 158 -15.40 23.01 -3.39
CA ASN A 158 -16.35 23.74 -4.23
C ASN A 158 -17.72 23.07 -4.29
N LEU A 159 -17.75 21.73 -4.37
CA LEU A 159 -18.98 20.95 -4.32
C LEU A 159 -19.68 21.10 -2.97
N GLY A 160 -18.93 21.05 -1.86
CA GLY A 160 -19.45 21.31 -0.51
C GLY A 160 -20.14 22.66 -0.42
N ARG A 161 -19.48 23.74 -0.88
CA ARG A 161 -20.05 25.10 -0.93
C ARG A 161 -21.37 25.16 -1.72
N THR A 162 -21.44 24.47 -2.86
CA THR A 162 -22.64 24.43 -3.71
C THR A 162 -23.82 23.74 -3.02
N ASN A 163 -23.54 22.75 -2.18
CA ASN A 163 -24.54 21.96 -1.46
C ASN A 163 -24.77 22.42 0.00
N GLY A 164 -24.16 23.55 0.42
CA GLY A 164 -24.28 24.06 1.79
C GLY A 164 -23.56 23.21 2.85
N ILE A 165 -22.61 22.36 2.45
CA ILE A 165 -21.79 21.55 3.35
C ILE A 165 -20.46 22.27 3.58
N ALA A 166 -20.14 22.55 4.84
CA ALA A 166 -18.88 23.18 5.21
C ALA A 166 -17.72 22.18 5.10
N ILE A 167 -16.96 22.25 4.01
CA ILE A 167 -15.71 21.50 3.80
C ILE A 167 -14.58 22.52 3.65
N SER A 168 -13.53 22.34 4.43
CA SER A 168 -12.34 23.21 4.44
C SER A 168 -11.08 22.38 4.15
N PRO A 169 -9.93 23.02 3.87
CA PRO A 169 -8.69 22.29 3.59
C PRO A 169 -8.29 21.27 4.68
N VAL A 170 -8.55 21.56 5.96
CA VAL A 170 -8.25 20.63 7.07
C VAL A 170 -9.12 19.36 7.08
N ASN A 171 -10.21 19.34 6.31
CA ASN A 171 -11.03 18.15 6.08
C ASN A 171 -10.47 17.26 4.97
N CYS A 172 -9.65 17.79 4.07
CA CYS A 172 -9.11 17.06 2.93
C CYS A 172 -7.71 16.56 3.27
N VAL A 173 -7.52 15.24 3.31
CA VAL A 173 -6.28 14.65 3.84
C VAL A 173 -5.70 13.62 2.88
N VAL A 174 -4.38 13.46 2.93
CA VAL A 174 -3.71 12.31 2.33
C VAL A 174 -3.29 11.37 3.44
N GLY A 175 -3.71 10.12 3.37
CA GLY A 175 -3.31 9.06 4.29
C GLY A 175 -2.28 8.14 3.66
N LEU A 176 -1.12 7.98 4.31
CA LEU A 176 -0.09 7.02 3.93
C LEU A 176 -0.10 5.82 4.86
N PHE A 177 -0.15 4.61 4.29
CA PHE A 177 -0.23 3.37 5.07
C PHE A 177 1.06 3.02 5.83
N TYR A 178 2.22 3.31 5.24
CA TYR A 178 3.53 3.11 5.87
C TYR A 178 4.45 4.33 5.68
N GLY A 179 5.57 4.32 6.38
CA GLY A 179 6.61 5.36 6.36
C GLY A 179 6.55 6.27 7.59
N SER A 180 7.19 7.43 7.52
CA SER A 180 7.17 8.42 8.60
C SER A 180 7.22 9.85 8.06
N GLU A 181 6.94 10.83 8.91
CA GLU A 181 6.92 12.24 8.51
C GLU A 181 8.26 12.73 7.94
N ASP A 182 9.38 12.28 8.53
CA ASP A 182 10.73 12.62 8.08
C ASP A 182 11.06 12.02 6.69
N GLN A 183 10.40 10.94 6.32
CA GLN A 183 10.54 10.25 5.04
C GLN A 183 9.67 10.86 3.92
N LEU A 184 8.80 11.82 4.22
CA LEU A 184 7.94 12.42 3.19
C LEU A 184 8.77 13.01 2.05
N SER A 185 8.48 12.56 0.83
CA SER A 185 9.06 13.13 -0.38
C SER A 185 8.70 14.61 -0.52
N GLY A 186 9.47 15.33 -1.34
CA GLY A 186 9.17 16.73 -1.66
C GLY A 186 7.77 16.93 -2.24
N HIS A 187 7.20 15.90 -2.89
CA HIS A 187 5.84 15.92 -3.42
C HIS A 187 4.78 15.94 -2.31
N TYR A 188 4.91 15.09 -1.29
CA TYR A 188 3.97 15.12 -0.16
C TYR A 188 4.15 16.36 0.71
N LYS A 189 5.40 16.82 0.92
CA LYS A 189 5.66 18.08 1.62
C LYS A 189 4.92 19.25 0.97
N ALA A 190 4.95 19.33 -0.36
CA ALA A 190 4.21 20.34 -1.12
C ALA A 190 2.68 20.18 -0.98
N ILE A 191 2.14 18.97 -0.80
CA ILE A 191 0.72 18.78 -0.49
C ILE A 191 0.41 19.26 0.94
N ASN A 192 1.28 18.91 1.89
CA ASN A 192 1.14 19.22 3.31
C ASN A 192 1.11 20.72 3.64
N GLU A 193 1.64 21.56 2.74
CA GLU A 193 1.50 23.03 2.81
C GLU A 193 0.03 23.50 2.75
N ASP A 194 -0.83 22.79 2.00
CA ASP A 194 -2.23 23.15 1.78
C ASP A 194 -3.23 22.20 2.47
N TYR A 195 -2.89 20.91 2.56
CA TYR A 195 -3.77 19.81 2.98
C TYR A 195 -3.00 18.81 3.83
N PRO A 196 -3.49 18.43 5.03
CA PRO A 196 -2.75 17.53 5.91
C PRO A 196 -2.35 16.20 5.25
N VAL A 197 -1.11 15.77 5.47
CA VAL A 197 -0.60 14.44 5.10
C VAL A 197 -0.28 13.68 6.39
N PHE A 198 -1.01 12.60 6.63
CA PHE A 198 -0.79 11.72 7.79
C PHE A 198 -0.05 10.47 7.35
N ALA A 199 1.06 10.13 8.00
CA ALA A 199 1.90 8.99 7.65
C ALA A 199 1.90 7.89 8.72
N ALA A 200 1.71 6.64 8.29
CA ALA A 200 1.77 5.43 9.10
C ALA A 200 1.03 5.58 10.45
N GLN A 201 1.78 5.60 11.56
CA GLN A 201 1.24 5.70 12.92
C GLN A 201 0.20 6.81 13.04
N GLU A 202 0.47 8.00 12.51
CA GLU A 202 -0.46 9.11 12.63
C GLU A 202 -1.74 8.82 11.86
N PHE A 203 -1.64 8.36 10.61
CA PHE A 203 -2.82 8.05 9.80
C PHE A 203 -3.71 7.01 10.49
N TRP A 204 -3.11 5.92 10.98
CA TRP A 204 -3.84 4.85 11.65
C TRP A 204 -4.44 5.30 12.97
N HIS A 205 -3.70 6.08 13.77
CA HIS A 205 -4.22 6.62 15.02
C HIS A 205 -5.38 7.60 14.78
N ARG A 206 -5.28 8.46 13.77
CA ARG A 206 -6.37 9.37 13.35
C ARG A 206 -7.61 8.62 12.89
N LEU A 207 -7.41 7.53 12.16
CA LEU A 207 -8.49 6.72 11.60
C LEU A 207 -9.19 5.87 12.66
N THR A 208 -8.43 5.28 13.58
CA THR A 208 -8.92 4.22 14.49
C THR A 208 -9.07 4.67 15.95
N GLY A 209 -8.29 5.68 16.37
CA GLY A 209 -8.15 6.09 17.76
C GLY A 209 -7.25 5.18 18.59
N VAL A 210 -6.60 4.19 17.96
CA VAL A 210 -5.67 3.26 18.61
C VAL A 210 -4.25 3.65 18.21
N GLU A 211 -3.45 4.05 19.20
CA GLU A 211 -2.12 4.65 18.98
C GLU A 211 -1.15 3.65 18.38
N ASN A 212 -1.18 2.37 18.80
CA ASN A 212 -0.31 1.29 18.33
C ASN A 212 -0.95 0.44 17.21
N PHE A 213 -1.99 0.94 16.53
CA PHE A 213 -2.69 0.17 15.49
C PHE A 213 -1.77 -0.27 14.35
N TYR A 214 -0.85 0.59 13.94
CA TYR A 214 0.11 0.28 12.88
C TYR A 214 0.99 -0.91 13.24
N ASP A 215 1.47 -0.97 14.49
CA ASP A 215 2.30 -2.06 15.00
C ASP A 215 1.48 -3.37 15.02
N ILE A 216 0.24 -3.31 15.52
CA ILE A 216 -0.68 -4.47 15.55
C ILE A 216 -0.84 -5.09 14.15
N ILE A 217 -1.12 -4.27 13.12
CA ILE A 217 -1.31 -4.80 11.77
C ILE A 217 0.01 -5.24 11.12
N SER A 218 1.13 -4.60 11.47
CA SER A 218 2.47 -4.98 10.98
C SER A 218 2.90 -6.34 11.54
N ASP A 219 2.68 -6.58 12.82
CA ASP A 219 2.97 -7.85 13.47
C ASP A 219 2.09 -8.97 12.89
N ALA A 220 0.78 -8.71 12.70
CA ALA A 220 -0.14 -9.65 12.09
C ALA A 220 0.28 -10.06 10.66
N VAL A 221 0.76 -9.10 9.85
CA VAL A 221 1.30 -9.39 8.51
C VAL A 221 2.59 -10.21 8.60
N SER A 222 3.45 -9.93 9.56
CA SER A 222 4.72 -10.65 9.76
C SER A 222 4.47 -12.13 10.09
N GLU A 223 3.50 -12.42 10.98
CA GLU A 223 3.11 -13.80 11.31
C GLU A 223 2.61 -14.58 10.08
N VAL A 224 1.89 -13.93 9.19
CA VAL A 224 1.38 -14.55 7.96
C VAL A 224 2.47 -14.74 6.91
N GLY A 225 3.52 -13.91 6.93
CA GLY A 225 4.67 -14.04 6.03
C GLY A 225 5.32 -15.42 6.08
N ASP A 226 5.39 -16.03 7.27
CA ASP A 226 5.98 -17.35 7.49
C ASP A 226 5.17 -18.50 6.85
N GLU A 227 3.92 -18.25 6.44
CA GLU A 227 3.06 -19.24 5.79
C GLU A 227 3.33 -19.38 4.29
N PHE A 228 4.02 -18.41 3.68
CA PHE A 228 4.19 -18.34 2.23
C PHE A 228 5.62 -18.69 1.78
N ASP A 229 5.77 -19.85 1.14
CA ASP A 229 7.02 -20.24 0.48
C ASP A 229 6.89 -20.18 -1.05
N GLY A 230 7.40 -19.10 -1.65
CA GLY A 230 7.40 -18.90 -3.10
C GLY A 230 8.60 -19.50 -3.84
N ARG A 231 9.54 -20.19 -3.16
CA ARG A 231 10.83 -20.58 -3.75
C ARG A 231 10.68 -21.52 -4.94
N GLU A 232 9.85 -22.57 -4.82
CA GLU A 232 9.65 -23.55 -5.88
C GLU A 232 9.04 -22.91 -7.14
N VAL A 233 8.04 -22.04 -6.95
CA VAL A 233 7.39 -21.31 -8.06
C VAL A 233 8.39 -20.38 -8.74
N MET A 234 9.18 -19.62 -7.98
CA MET A 234 10.21 -18.75 -8.53
C MET A 234 11.27 -19.54 -9.31
N GLU A 235 11.77 -20.64 -8.75
CA GLU A 235 12.80 -21.44 -9.40
C GLU A 235 12.28 -22.09 -10.69
N SER A 236 11.03 -22.57 -10.70
CA SER A 236 10.40 -23.06 -11.92
C SER A 236 10.30 -21.99 -13.01
N ILE A 237 9.94 -20.75 -12.65
CA ILE A 237 9.86 -19.64 -13.61
C ILE A 237 11.25 -19.28 -14.14
N ILE A 238 12.24 -19.21 -13.26
CA ILE A 238 13.64 -18.91 -13.64
C ILE A 238 14.14 -19.96 -14.63
N GLN A 239 13.92 -21.25 -14.36
CA GLN A 239 14.36 -22.32 -15.24
C GLN A 239 13.65 -22.27 -16.60
N ASN A 240 12.34 -22.00 -16.61
CA ASN A 240 11.57 -21.87 -17.86
C ASN A 240 12.04 -20.68 -18.71
N LEU A 241 12.34 -19.54 -18.08
CA LEU A 241 12.87 -18.37 -18.77
C LEU A 241 14.31 -18.61 -19.26
N ALA A 242 15.15 -19.28 -18.48
CA ALA A 242 16.51 -19.62 -18.89
C ALA A 242 16.52 -20.50 -20.17
N ASN A 243 15.55 -21.40 -20.30
CA ASN A 243 15.39 -22.20 -21.52
C ASN A 243 14.98 -21.32 -22.71
N GLN A 244 14.00 -20.44 -22.54
CA GLN A 244 13.55 -19.50 -23.59
C GLN A 244 14.70 -18.58 -24.07
N ILE A 245 15.48 -18.02 -23.15
CA ILE A 245 16.64 -17.18 -23.47
C ILE A 245 17.67 -17.95 -24.32
N GLY A 246 17.82 -19.26 -24.10
CA GLY A 246 18.74 -20.09 -24.87
C GLY A 246 18.26 -20.44 -26.28
N GLU A 247 16.95 -20.37 -26.52
CA GLU A 247 16.33 -20.66 -27.81
C GLU A 247 16.25 -19.41 -28.71
N GLU A 248 16.30 -18.20 -28.13
CA GLU A 248 16.27 -16.94 -28.87
C GLU A 248 17.65 -16.52 -29.39
N GLU A 249 17.78 -16.36 -30.72
CA GLU A 249 18.95 -15.72 -31.33
C GLU A 249 18.95 -14.22 -31.00
N GLY A 250 19.94 -13.74 -30.24
CA GLY A 250 20.19 -12.31 -30.06
C GLY A 250 20.22 -11.81 -28.61
N PHE A 251 20.17 -12.70 -27.62
CA PHE A 251 20.42 -12.36 -26.21
C PHE A 251 21.90 -12.14 -25.88
#